data_AF-A0A179C7F7-F1
#
_entry.id   AF-A0A179C7F7-F1
#
_cell.length_a   1.000
_cell.length_b   1.000
_cell.length_c   1.000
_cell.angle_alpha   90.00
_cell.angle_beta   90.00
_cell.angle_gamma   90.00
#
_symmetry.space_group_name_H-M   'P 1'
#
loop_
_entity.id
_entity.type
_entity.pdbx_description
1 polymer ?
#
loop_
_entity_poly.entity_id
_entity_poly.type
_entity_poly.pdbx_seq_one_letter_code
_entity_poly.pdbx_strand_id
1 'polypeptide(L)'
;MRKMEIIATCAAGIEGILGNELKHLGYHANVENGRARLEGDFQDIIRLNLWLRTADRVKIVLAKFMAKTFDDLFENVKQVPWEDWLALDAAFPVSGKSQKSQLHNVPSVQAITKKAIVERMNQTYHRRTKFPETGAEYPVQASINKNKVMVTLDTTGSSLFKRGYRLDKGGAPMKENMAAALVLLSHWYPEDPFMDPVCGSGTLPIEAALLGRNIAPGINRHFVCEQWQQVDETMVSKLREEARAAEKHDVELDIAGYDIDGRMINISKVNAKAAGVLHDIHFKQLAVKDFKTDKENGVIVANPPYGQRLSDRDSVHVLYEQMGKIYRPMTTWSKYILTSDLNFEKYYGEQATKRRKLYNGSLRTDLFQYWGKKKR
;
A
#
# COMPACT_ATOMS: atom_id res chain seq x y z
N MET A 1 15.63 1.21 -23.75
CA MET A 1 15.75 2.15 -22.61
C MET A 1 16.73 1.59 -21.58
N ARG A 2 17.37 2.43 -20.76
CA ARG A 2 18.32 2.00 -19.71
C ARG A 2 17.56 1.20 -18.65
N LYS A 3 17.95 -0.06 -18.43
CA LYS A 3 17.42 -0.87 -17.32
C LYS A 3 18.02 -0.42 -15.99
N MET A 4 17.19 -0.41 -14.97
CA MET A 4 17.50 0.07 -13.63
C MET A 4 17.01 -0.95 -12.60
N GLU A 5 17.71 -1.07 -11.47
CA GLU A 5 17.19 -1.83 -10.34
C GLU A 5 16.07 -1.03 -9.65
N ILE A 6 14.90 -1.64 -9.57
CA ILE A 6 13.69 -1.09 -8.96
C ILE A 6 13.39 -1.84 -7.65
N ILE A 7 12.91 -1.10 -6.65
CA ILE A 7 12.39 -1.65 -5.40
C ILE A 7 10.95 -1.18 -5.21
N ALA A 8 10.04 -2.13 -5.09
CA ALA A 8 8.71 -1.89 -4.54
C ALA A 8 8.71 -2.24 -3.05
N THR A 9 8.48 -1.25 -2.17
CA THR A 9 8.40 -1.46 -0.72
C THR A 9 6.99 -1.81 -0.29
N CYS A 10 6.82 -2.59 0.78
CA CYS A 10 5.51 -2.90 1.36
C CYS A 10 5.62 -3.21 2.86
N ALA A 11 4.47 -3.33 3.54
CA ALA A 11 4.41 -3.74 4.93
C ALA A 11 4.88 -5.20 5.12
N ALA A 12 5.35 -5.52 6.32
CA ALA A 12 5.71 -6.88 6.66
C ALA A 12 4.49 -7.81 6.68
N GLY A 13 4.62 -9.00 6.12
CA GLY A 13 3.58 -10.02 6.04
C GLY A 13 2.75 -10.01 4.76
N ILE A 14 2.92 -9.01 3.88
CA ILE A 14 2.22 -8.90 2.58
C ILE A 14 3.17 -9.01 1.36
N GLU A 15 4.46 -9.30 1.58
CA GLU A 15 5.47 -9.34 0.52
C GLU A 15 5.17 -10.41 -0.55
N GLY A 16 4.64 -11.56 -0.14
CA GLY A 16 4.20 -12.59 -1.08
C GLY A 16 3.02 -12.15 -1.95
N ILE A 17 2.18 -11.23 -1.47
CA ILE A 17 1.06 -10.67 -2.26
C ILE A 17 1.61 -9.69 -3.29
N LEU A 18 2.53 -8.81 -2.88
CA LEU A 18 3.24 -7.92 -3.79
C LEU A 18 3.98 -8.70 -4.89
N GLY A 19 4.65 -9.79 -4.53
CA GLY A 19 5.31 -10.68 -5.49
C GLY A 19 4.32 -11.27 -6.51
N ASN A 20 3.12 -11.66 -6.07
CA ASN A 20 2.07 -12.12 -6.97
C ASN A 20 1.57 -10.99 -7.88
N GLU A 21 1.33 -9.78 -7.37
CA GLU A 21 0.94 -8.64 -8.23
C GLU A 21 1.98 -8.38 -9.33
N LEU A 22 3.27 -8.38 -8.97
CA LEU A 22 4.37 -8.22 -9.92
C LEU A 22 4.37 -9.31 -10.99
N LYS A 23 4.15 -10.57 -10.59
CA LYS A 23 4.03 -11.69 -11.53
C LYS A 23 2.85 -11.52 -12.49
N HIS A 24 1.68 -11.08 -12.00
CA HIS A 24 0.50 -10.83 -12.86
C HIS A 24 0.74 -9.69 -13.86
N LEU A 25 1.57 -8.70 -13.50
CA LEU A 25 1.99 -7.64 -14.40
C LEU A 25 3.08 -8.07 -15.39
N GLY A 26 3.57 -9.32 -15.30
CA GLY A 26 4.59 -9.87 -16.19
C GLY A 26 6.03 -9.72 -15.71
N TYR A 27 6.25 -9.31 -14.45
CA TYR A 27 7.58 -9.11 -13.90
C TYR A 27 8.08 -10.30 -13.09
N HIS A 28 9.36 -10.61 -13.26
CA HIS A 28 10.10 -11.47 -12.35
C HIS A 28 10.74 -10.62 -11.26
N ALA A 29 10.33 -10.84 -10.02
CA ALA A 29 10.82 -10.08 -8.87
C ALA A 29 11.36 -11.00 -7.77
N ASN A 30 12.45 -10.58 -7.14
CA ASN A 30 12.98 -11.20 -5.94
C ASN A 30 12.30 -10.58 -4.71
N VAL A 31 11.49 -11.40 -4.00
CA VAL A 31 10.73 -10.97 -2.84
C VAL A 31 11.58 -11.13 -1.57
N GLU A 32 11.76 -10.03 -0.83
CA GLU A 32 12.50 -9.96 0.43
C GLU A 32 11.59 -9.41 1.53
N ASN A 33 12.02 -9.47 2.79
CA ASN A 33 11.29 -8.84 3.89
C ASN A 33 11.07 -7.33 3.64
N GLY A 34 9.80 -6.92 3.62
CA GLY A 34 9.33 -5.55 3.40
C GLY A 34 9.51 -4.99 1.98
N ARG A 35 9.90 -5.79 0.98
CA ARG A 35 10.10 -5.29 -0.40
C ARG A 35 10.16 -6.39 -1.47
N ALA A 36 9.99 -6.00 -2.73
CA ALA A 36 10.35 -6.79 -3.89
C ALA A 36 11.35 -6.01 -4.77
N ARG A 37 12.34 -6.71 -5.34
CA ARG A 37 13.32 -6.16 -6.27
C ARG A 37 13.09 -6.70 -7.67
N LEU A 38 13.24 -5.85 -8.67
CA LEU A 38 13.15 -6.22 -10.07
C LEU A 38 14.01 -5.26 -10.91
N GLU A 39 14.18 -5.60 -12.17
CA GLU A 39 14.78 -4.70 -13.16
C GLU A 39 13.70 -4.20 -14.11
N GLY A 40 13.82 -2.94 -14.52
CA GLY A 40 12.90 -2.33 -15.49
C GLY A 40 13.39 -0.96 -15.96
N ASP A 41 12.64 -0.35 -16.86
CA ASP A 41 12.87 1.02 -17.33
C ASP A 41 11.83 2.01 -16.78
N PHE A 42 11.78 3.23 -17.30
CA PHE A 42 10.82 4.24 -16.85
C PHE A 42 9.36 3.90 -17.19
N GLN A 43 9.11 3.18 -18.29
CA GLN A 43 7.77 2.70 -18.61
C GLN A 43 7.30 1.71 -17.54
N ASP A 44 8.19 0.81 -17.11
CA ASP A 44 7.92 -0.11 -16.00
C ASP A 44 7.68 0.65 -14.68
N ILE A 45 8.46 1.68 -14.37
CA ILE A 45 8.28 2.48 -13.15
C ILE A 45 6.90 3.14 -13.11
N ILE A 46 6.45 3.74 -14.22
CA ILE A 46 5.12 4.34 -14.28
C ILE A 46 4.04 3.25 -14.16
N ARG A 47 4.18 2.13 -14.87
CA ARG A 47 3.26 0.99 -14.78
C ARG A 47 3.15 0.45 -13.36
N LEU A 48 4.26 0.27 -12.66
CA LEU A 48 4.29 -0.21 -11.27
C LEU A 48 3.62 0.78 -10.32
N ASN A 49 3.87 2.09 -10.47
CA ASN A 49 3.20 3.11 -9.67
C ASN A 49 1.67 3.15 -9.93
N LEU A 50 1.25 2.93 -11.18
CA LEU A 50 -0.16 2.88 -11.55
C LEU A 50 -0.87 1.66 -10.97
N TRP A 51 -0.25 0.48 -11.04
CA TRP A 51 -0.95 -0.80 -10.86
C TRP A 51 -0.78 -1.47 -9.50
N LEU A 52 0.31 -1.21 -8.76
CA LEU A 52 0.55 -1.90 -7.50
C LEU A 52 -0.41 -1.45 -6.40
N ARG A 53 -1.26 -2.37 -5.91
CA ARG A 53 -2.24 -2.12 -4.84
C ARG A 53 -1.61 -2.33 -3.47
N THR A 54 -0.68 -3.27 -3.30
CA THR A 54 -0.13 -3.60 -1.97
C THR A 54 1.17 -2.89 -1.61
N ALA A 55 1.85 -2.28 -2.59
CA ALA A 55 3.07 -1.52 -2.35
C ALA A 55 2.82 -0.21 -1.59
N ASP A 56 3.82 0.25 -0.84
CA ASP A 56 3.88 1.58 -0.24
C ASP A 56 4.48 2.60 -1.21
N ARG A 57 5.55 2.23 -1.93
CA ARG A 57 6.35 3.10 -2.83
C ARG A 57 7.17 2.26 -3.81
N VAL A 58 7.44 2.83 -4.99
CA VAL A 58 8.37 2.33 -6.02
C VAL A 58 9.60 3.23 -6.06
N LYS A 59 10.79 2.64 -6.07
CA LYS A 59 12.07 3.36 -5.97
C LYS A 59 13.10 2.82 -6.95
N ILE A 60 14.00 3.67 -7.40
CA ILE A 60 15.19 3.28 -8.18
C ILE A 60 16.37 3.15 -7.23
N VAL A 61 17.18 2.11 -7.38
CA VAL A 61 18.45 1.97 -6.66
C VAL A 61 19.58 2.60 -7.45
N LEU A 62 20.23 3.60 -6.87
CA LEU A 62 21.36 4.28 -7.48
C LEU A 62 22.70 3.66 -7.08
N ALA A 63 22.83 3.25 -5.81
CA ALA A 63 24.07 2.68 -5.30
C ALA A 63 23.84 1.78 -4.10
N LYS A 64 24.76 0.82 -3.94
CA LYS A 64 24.88 -0.06 -2.78
C LYS A 64 26.35 -0.18 -2.39
N PHE A 65 26.67 0.05 -1.13
CA PHE A 65 28.05 -0.01 -0.63
C PHE A 65 28.06 -0.23 0.89
N MET A 66 29.24 -0.46 1.47
CA MET A 66 29.41 -0.46 2.92
C MET A 66 29.95 0.90 3.37
N ALA A 67 29.46 1.40 4.50
CA ALA A 67 30.01 2.57 5.16
C ALA A 67 30.01 2.37 6.67
N LYS A 68 31.17 2.56 7.31
CA LYS A 68 31.33 2.54 8.76
C LYS A 68 31.61 3.92 9.31
N THR A 69 32.21 4.79 8.51
CA THR A 69 32.50 6.20 8.83
C THR A 69 31.66 7.15 7.98
N PHE A 70 31.52 8.41 8.41
CA PHE A 70 30.85 9.43 7.60
C PHE A 70 31.65 9.79 6.34
N ASP A 71 32.97 9.65 6.37
CA ASP A 71 33.82 9.84 5.19
C ASP A 71 33.58 8.74 4.16
N ASP A 72 33.44 7.47 4.59
CA ASP A 72 33.04 6.37 3.71
C ASP A 72 31.71 6.70 3.03
N LEU A 73 30.72 7.17 3.80
CA LEU A 73 29.41 7.54 3.28
C LEU A 73 29.54 8.69 2.27
N PHE A 74 30.29 9.73 2.60
CA PHE A 74 30.47 10.90 1.75
C PHE A 74 31.10 10.53 0.42
N GLU A 75 32.24 9.85 0.43
CA GLU A 75 32.99 9.50 -0.79
C GLU A 75 32.19 8.54 -1.68
N ASN A 76 31.55 7.53 -1.11
CA ASN A 76 30.74 6.60 -1.91
C ASN A 76 29.46 7.23 -2.48
N VAL A 77 28.79 8.13 -1.75
CA VAL A 77 27.63 8.88 -2.29
C VAL A 77 28.08 9.81 -3.42
N LYS A 78 29.23 10.46 -3.27
CA LYS A 78 29.78 11.40 -4.26
C LYS A 78 30.14 10.72 -5.58
N GLN A 79 30.50 9.44 -5.57
CA GLN A 79 30.85 8.65 -6.76
C GLN A 79 29.64 8.30 -7.65
N VAL A 80 28.41 8.40 -7.14
CA VAL A 80 27.23 8.18 -7.96
C VAL A 80 27.17 9.26 -9.06
N PRO A 81 26.90 8.89 -10.33
CA PRO A 81 26.80 9.85 -11.43
C PRO A 81 25.49 10.64 -11.33
N TRP A 82 25.39 11.54 -10.35
CA TRP A 82 24.18 12.30 -10.04
C TRP A 82 23.69 13.15 -11.22
N GLU A 83 24.60 13.60 -12.08
CA GLU A 83 24.32 14.33 -13.30
C GLU A 83 23.48 13.55 -14.33
N ASP A 84 23.46 12.22 -14.28
CA ASP A 84 22.56 11.39 -15.11
C ASP A 84 21.09 11.53 -14.68
N TRP A 85 20.86 12.00 -13.45
CA TRP A 85 19.56 12.00 -12.79
C TRP A 85 19.04 13.41 -12.52
N LEU A 86 19.91 14.27 -11.99
CA LEU A 86 19.56 15.57 -11.46
C LEU A 86 19.97 16.65 -12.45
N ALA A 87 18.98 17.39 -12.95
CA ALA A 87 19.23 18.63 -13.68
C ALA A 87 19.83 19.71 -12.76
N LEU A 88 20.36 20.78 -13.36
CA LEU A 88 20.96 21.91 -12.64
C LEU A 88 19.99 22.55 -11.62
N ASP A 89 18.71 22.57 -11.94
CA ASP A 89 17.65 23.16 -11.14
C ASP A 89 16.87 22.15 -10.28
N ALA A 90 17.15 20.85 -10.39
CA ALA A 90 16.46 19.80 -9.67
C ALA A 90 16.42 20.05 -8.15
N ALA A 91 15.28 19.81 -7.52
CA ALA A 91 15.14 19.79 -6.07
C ALA A 91 15.38 18.36 -5.57
N PHE A 92 16.32 18.15 -4.64
CA PHE A 92 16.69 16.80 -4.20
C PHE A 92 16.70 16.69 -2.67
N PRO A 93 15.52 16.62 -2.03
CA PRO A 93 15.43 16.44 -0.58
C PRO A 93 15.97 15.07 -0.18
N VAL A 94 16.67 15.01 0.95
CA VAL A 94 17.33 13.78 1.43
C VAL A 94 16.66 13.26 2.70
N SER A 95 16.20 12.03 2.64
CA SER A 95 15.74 11.25 3.81
C SER A 95 16.77 10.21 4.23
N GLY A 96 16.82 9.91 5.53
CA GLY A 96 17.75 8.93 6.09
C GLY A 96 17.02 7.84 6.86
N LYS A 97 17.58 6.63 6.85
CA LYS A 97 17.22 5.54 7.77
C LYS A 97 18.48 4.83 8.21
N SER A 98 18.60 4.50 9.49
CA SER A 98 19.70 3.68 10.00
C SER A 98 19.20 2.66 11.00
N GLN A 99 19.61 1.41 10.82
CA GLN A 99 19.29 0.30 11.71
C GLN A 99 20.53 -0.58 11.92
N LYS A 100 20.82 -0.95 13.16
CA LYS A 100 21.90 -1.89 13.52
C LYS A 100 23.23 -1.55 12.86
N SER A 101 23.58 -0.27 12.78
CA SER A 101 24.75 0.24 12.05
C SER A 101 25.53 1.24 12.89
N GLN A 102 26.83 1.40 12.63
CA GLN A 102 27.68 2.36 13.33
C GLN A 102 27.21 3.81 13.11
N LEU A 103 26.86 4.13 11.86
CA LEU A 103 26.25 5.40 11.46
C LEU A 103 24.77 5.45 11.86
N HIS A 104 24.47 5.58 13.15
CA HIS A 104 23.12 5.53 13.70
C HIS A 104 22.40 6.89 13.73
N ASN A 105 23.13 8.00 13.70
CA ASN A 105 22.56 9.35 13.69
C ASN A 105 21.96 9.67 12.30
N VAL A 106 20.63 9.55 12.19
CA VAL A 106 19.89 9.76 10.94
C VAL A 106 20.04 11.18 10.39
N PRO A 107 19.90 12.27 11.18
CA PRO A 107 20.16 13.63 10.70
C PRO A 107 21.55 13.81 10.08
N SER A 108 22.60 13.26 10.69
CA SER A 108 23.96 13.29 10.14
C SER A 108 24.07 12.52 8.82
N VAL A 109 23.45 11.33 8.71
CA VAL A 109 23.41 10.57 7.45
C VAL A 109 22.75 11.39 6.34
N GLN A 110 21.65 12.10 6.64
CA GLN A 110 20.98 12.98 5.68
C GLN A 110 21.87 14.14 5.24
N ALA A 111 22.47 14.85 6.20
CA ALA A 111 23.32 16.01 5.93
C ALA A 111 24.55 15.63 5.10
N ILE A 112 25.23 14.54 5.47
CA ILE A 112 26.41 14.04 4.75
C ILE A 112 26.05 13.57 3.33
N THR A 113 24.94 12.85 3.17
CA THR A 113 24.44 12.45 1.85
C THR A 113 24.13 13.67 0.99
N LYS A 114 23.40 14.67 1.52
CA LYS A 114 23.10 15.92 0.78
C LYS A 114 24.38 16.65 0.39
N LYS A 115 25.35 16.76 1.30
CA LYS A 115 26.64 17.41 1.04
C LYS A 115 27.41 16.71 -0.08
N ALA A 116 27.44 15.37 -0.09
CA ALA A 116 28.12 14.59 -1.12
C ALA A 116 27.49 14.76 -2.51
N ILE A 117 26.16 14.82 -2.58
CA ILE A 117 25.42 15.08 -3.83
C ILE A 117 25.76 16.48 -4.35
N VAL A 118 25.66 17.51 -3.50
CA VAL A 118 25.99 18.90 -3.87
C VAL A 118 27.43 19.00 -4.36
N GLU A 119 28.37 18.33 -3.70
CA GLU A 119 29.78 18.33 -4.11
C GLU A 119 29.97 17.69 -5.49
N ARG A 120 29.37 16.52 -5.76
CA ARG A 120 29.42 15.90 -7.11
C ARG A 120 28.85 16.85 -8.17
N MET A 121 27.68 17.43 -7.90
CA MET A 121 27.01 18.33 -8.83
C MET A 121 27.84 19.61 -9.08
N ASN A 122 28.49 20.18 -8.05
CA ASN A 122 29.36 21.35 -8.21
C ASN A 122 30.54 21.04 -9.14
N GLN A 123 31.12 19.85 -9.02
CA GLN A 123 32.23 19.41 -9.87
C GLN A 123 31.79 19.28 -11.34
N THR A 124 30.63 18.66 -11.58
CA THR A 124 30.12 18.45 -12.93
C THR A 124 29.65 19.74 -13.61
N TYR A 125 28.93 20.61 -12.90
CA TYR A 125 28.38 21.86 -13.46
C TYR A 125 29.28 23.08 -13.27
N HIS A 126 30.51 22.88 -12.78
CA HIS A 126 31.50 23.93 -12.51
C HIS A 126 30.94 25.10 -11.68
N ARG A 127 30.10 24.79 -10.69
CA ARG A 127 29.37 25.78 -9.89
C ARG A 127 29.99 25.94 -8.50
N ARG A 128 30.00 27.17 -7.99
CA ARG A 128 30.46 27.53 -6.64
C ARG A 128 29.37 28.14 -5.76
N THR A 129 28.21 28.41 -6.33
CA THR A 129 27.04 28.99 -5.65
C THR A 129 26.01 27.92 -5.35
N LYS A 130 25.14 28.19 -4.36
CA LYS A 130 24.05 27.27 -3.99
C LYS A 130 23.20 26.90 -5.23
N PHE A 131 22.83 25.63 -5.34
CA PHE A 131 21.87 25.17 -6.34
C PHE A 131 20.48 25.79 -6.06
N PRO A 132 19.74 26.19 -7.11
CA PRO A 132 18.46 26.86 -6.93
C PRO A 132 17.40 25.92 -6.35
N GLU A 133 17.43 24.62 -6.70
CA GLU A 133 16.44 23.61 -6.26
C GLU A 133 14.99 24.05 -6.53
N THR A 134 14.74 24.63 -7.71
CA THR A 134 13.45 25.20 -8.15
C THR A 134 12.69 24.32 -9.15
N GLY A 135 13.33 23.30 -9.71
CA GLY A 135 12.78 22.39 -10.70
C GLY A 135 12.07 21.18 -10.08
N ALA A 136 11.97 20.10 -10.85
CA ALA A 136 11.32 18.86 -10.42
C ALA A 136 11.98 18.25 -9.17
N GLU A 137 11.18 17.60 -8.33
CA GLU A 137 11.65 16.96 -7.09
C GLU A 137 12.16 15.54 -7.35
N TYR A 138 13.36 15.23 -6.86
CA TYR A 138 14.00 13.92 -6.89
C TYR A 138 14.29 13.49 -5.45
N PRO A 139 13.31 12.89 -4.73
CA PRO A 139 13.50 12.56 -3.33
C PRO A 139 14.52 11.44 -3.17
N VAL A 140 15.64 11.76 -2.53
CA VAL A 140 16.73 10.81 -2.25
C VAL A 140 16.52 10.17 -0.89
N GLN A 141 16.83 8.88 -0.78
CA GLN A 141 16.91 8.19 0.50
C GLN A 141 18.22 7.43 0.63
N ALA A 142 18.93 7.68 1.73
CA ALA A 142 20.03 6.84 2.19
C ALA A 142 19.54 5.92 3.33
N SER A 143 19.49 4.61 3.07
CA SER A 143 19.11 3.60 4.06
C SER A 143 20.32 2.76 4.45
N ILE A 144 20.60 2.68 5.75
CA ILE A 144 21.72 1.91 6.30
C ILE A 144 21.18 0.76 7.16
N ASN A 145 21.58 -0.47 6.84
CA ASN A 145 21.26 -1.63 7.66
C ASN A 145 22.49 -2.54 7.78
N LYS A 146 22.95 -2.81 9.02
CA LYS A 146 24.19 -3.57 9.27
C LYS A 146 25.39 -3.00 8.49
N ASN A 147 25.55 -1.68 8.50
CA ASN A 147 26.57 -0.91 7.76
C ASN A 147 26.49 -1.01 6.22
N LYS A 148 25.46 -1.67 5.67
CA LYS A 148 25.19 -1.69 4.22
C LYS A 148 24.29 -0.51 3.89
N VAL A 149 24.81 0.41 3.09
CA VAL A 149 24.10 1.59 2.59
C VAL A 149 23.44 1.25 1.26
N MET A 150 22.23 1.75 1.09
CA MET A 150 21.50 1.75 -0.16
C MET A 150 20.98 3.16 -0.41
N VAL A 151 21.37 3.74 -1.55
CA VAL A 151 20.93 5.06 -2.00
C VAL A 151 19.88 4.87 -3.07
N THR A 152 18.70 5.48 -2.89
CA THR A 152 17.56 5.32 -3.80
C THR A 152 16.91 6.65 -4.16
N LEU A 153 16.32 6.73 -5.34
CA LEU A 153 15.35 7.77 -5.71
C LEU A 153 13.92 7.27 -5.54
N ASP A 154 13.06 8.09 -4.93
CA ASP A 154 11.62 7.81 -4.82
C ASP A 154 10.91 8.27 -6.09
N THR A 155 10.24 7.34 -6.77
CA THR A 155 9.50 7.63 -8.01
C THR A 155 8.03 7.97 -7.73
N THR A 156 7.55 7.65 -6.53
CA THR A 156 6.13 7.74 -6.16
C THR A 156 5.77 9.10 -5.57
N GLY A 157 6.62 9.67 -4.70
CA GLY A 157 6.33 10.94 -4.03
C GLY A 157 5.42 10.78 -2.80
N SER A 158 4.10 10.88 -2.94
CA SER A 158 3.18 10.52 -1.83
C SER A 158 2.98 8.99 -1.80
N SER A 159 2.91 8.36 -0.62
CA SER A 159 2.83 6.88 -0.57
C SER A 159 1.62 6.33 -1.34
N LEU A 160 1.79 5.17 -1.99
CA LEU A 160 0.82 4.54 -2.88
C LEU A 160 -0.54 4.31 -2.22
N PHE A 161 -0.60 3.99 -0.92
CA PHE A 161 -1.88 3.85 -0.22
C PHE A 161 -2.77 5.11 -0.33
N LYS A 162 -2.21 6.31 -0.51
CA LYS A 162 -2.99 7.54 -0.71
C LYS A 162 -3.58 7.62 -2.13
N ARG A 163 -4.58 6.81 -2.44
CA ARG A 163 -5.17 6.70 -3.80
C ARG A 163 -5.78 7.99 -4.34
N GLY A 164 -6.18 8.89 -3.43
CA GLY A 164 -6.80 10.19 -3.76
C GLY A 164 -8.27 10.29 -3.37
N TYR A 165 -8.94 9.16 -3.12
CA TYR A 165 -10.37 9.15 -2.80
C TYR A 165 -10.72 9.49 -1.36
N ARG A 166 -9.76 9.40 -0.43
CA ARG A 166 -10.02 9.57 1.00
C ARG A 166 -10.06 11.05 1.37
N LEU A 167 -11.24 11.64 1.25
CA LEU A 167 -11.49 13.06 1.56
C LEU A 167 -11.74 13.29 3.05
N ASP A 168 -12.46 12.37 3.71
CA ASP A 168 -12.72 12.41 5.15
C ASP A 168 -12.26 11.11 5.83
N LYS A 169 -11.77 11.24 7.06
CA LYS A 169 -11.21 10.17 7.87
C LYS A 169 -11.95 10.12 9.19
N GLY A 170 -12.65 9.00 9.44
CA GLY A 170 -13.06 8.65 10.80
C GLY A 170 -11.86 8.38 11.72
N GLY A 171 -12.12 7.89 12.92
CA GLY A 171 -11.07 7.48 13.86
C GLY A 171 -10.22 6.33 13.30
N ALA A 172 -8.93 6.58 13.07
CA ALA A 172 -7.89 5.58 12.75
C ALA A 172 -8.22 4.56 11.62
N PRO A 173 -8.41 5.02 10.37
CA PRO A 173 -8.72 4.11 9.26
C PRO A 173 -7.52 3.23 8.87
N MET A 174 -7.81 1.99 8.47
CA MET A 174 -6.84 1.07 7.86
C MET A 174 -6.29 1.67 6.56
N LYS A 175 -4.98 1.47 6.30
CA LYS A 175 -4.36 1.86 5.04
C LYS A 175 -4.95 1.08 3.87
N GLU A 176 -5.14 1.76 2.75
CA GLU A 176 -5.71 1.26 1.50
C GLU A 176 -4.92 0.08 0.94
N ASN A 177 -3.60 0.12 1.01
CA ASN A 177 -2.77 -1.01 0.55
C ASN A 177 -2.89 -2.26 1.44
N MET A 178 -3.14 -2.09 2.74
CA MET A 178 -3.49 -3.22 3.62
C MET A 178 -4.89 -3.74 3.31
N ALA A 179 -5.87 -2.86 3.08
CA ALA A 179 -7.22 -3.26 2.68
C ALA A 179 -7.20 -4.08 1.38
N ALA A 180 -6.50 -3.60 0.35
CA ALA A 180 -6.30 -4.34 -0.90
C ALA A 180 -5.60 -5.69 -0.67
N ALA A 181 -4.59 -5.74 0.21
CA ALA A 181 -3.94 -6.99 0.57
C ALA A 181 -4.92 -7.98 1.23
N LEU A 182 -5.82 -7.52 2.09
CA LEU A 182 -6.84 -8.38 2.71
C LEU A 182 -7.84 -8.92 1.70
N VAL A 183 -8.29 -8.09 0.74
CA VAL A 183 -9.16 -8.53 -0.36
C VAL A 183 -8.43 -9.58 -1.23
N LEU A 184 -7.16 -9.36 -1.57
CA LEU A 184 -6.38 -10.34 -2.34
C LEU A 184 -6.14 -11.65 -1.56
N LEU A 185 -6.01 -11.57 -0.24
CA LEU A 185 -5.88 -12.75 0.63
C LEU A 185 -7.20 -13.49 0.85
N SER A 186 -8.33 -12.82 0.67
CA SER A 186 -9.63 -13.42 0.94
C SER A 186 -10.08 -14.40 -0.15
N HIS A 187 -9.31 -14.49 -1.25
CA HIS A 187 -9.67 -15.27 -2.44
C HIS A 187 -11.08 -14.93 -2.92
N TRP A 188 -11.47 -13.66 -2.80
CA TRP A 188 -12.70 -13.14 -3.37
C TRP A 188 -12.55 -12.95 -4.87
N TYR A 189 -13.61 -13.25 -5.61
CA TYR A 189 -13.72 -13.05 -7.05
C TYR A 189 -14.94 -12.16 -7.34
N PRO A 190 -14.92 -11.36 -8.42
CA PRO A 190 -15.98 -10.37 -8.70
C PRO A 190 -17.40 -10.94 -8.76
N GLU A 191 -17.55 -12.20 -9.16
CA GLU A 191 -18.81 -12.94 -9.24
C GLU A 191 -19.37 -13.40 -7.88
N ASP A 192 -18.54 -13.43 -6.83
CA ASP A 192 -18.97 -13.81 -5.48
C ASP A 192 -19.45 -12.57 -4.69
N PRO A 193 -20.47 -12.69 -3.82
CA PRO A 193 -20.83 -11.59 -2.92
C PRO A 193 -19.67 -11.19 -1.99
N PHE A 194 -19.44 -9.89 -1.79
CA PHE A 194 -18.49 -9.34 -0.82
C PHE A 194 -19.21 -8.56 0.28
N MET A 195 -18.80 -8.75 1.52
CA MET A 195 -19.31 -7.95 2.64
C MET A 195 -18.22 -7.51 3.62
N ASP A 196 -18.23 -6.23 3.96
CA ASP A 196 -17.61 -5.72 5.19
C ASP A 196 -18.69 -5.27 6.19
N PRO A 197 -18.87 -5.98 7.32
CA PRO A 197 -19.94 -5.71 8.27
C PRO A 197 -19.62 -4.61 9.30
N VAL A 198 -18.41 -4.06 9.25
CA VAL A 198 -17.89 -3.01 10.15
C VAL A 198 -17.04 -2.03 9.35
N CYS A 199 -17.62 -1.54 8.25
CA CYS A 199 -16.88 -0.94 7.14
C CYS A 199 -16.26 0.42 7.45
N GLY A 200 -16.71 1.10 8.51
CA GLY A 200 -16.27 2.44 8.85
C GLY A 200 -16.30 3.35 7.63
N SER A 201 -15.12 3.87 7.26
CA SER A 201 -14.96 4.78 6.10
C SER A 201 -15.06 4.12 4.72
N GLY A 202 -15.40 2.83 4.64
CA GLY A 202 -15.64 2.09 3.40
C GLY A 202 -14.39 1.56 2.69
N THR A 203 -13.23 1.53 3.34
CA THR A 203 -11.95 1.23 2.67
C THR A 203 -11.90 -0.18 2.05
N LEU A 204 -12.36 -1.21 2.77
CA LEU A 204 -12.38 -2.58 2.24
C LEU A 204 -13.34 -2.73 1.05
N PRO A 205 -14.62 -2.29 1.14
CA PRO A 205 -15.52 -2.30 -0.03
C PRO A 205 -14.99 -1.51 -1.23
N ILE A 206 -14.36 -0.35 -1.01
CA ILE A 206 -13.79 0.47 -2.10
C ILE A 206 -12.64 -0.27 -2.80
N GLU A 207 -11.68 -0.84 -2.05
CA GLU A 207 -10.59 -1.59 -2.67
C GLU A 207 -11.08 -2.87 -3.37
N ALA A 208 -12.14 -3.52 -2.85
CA ALA A 208 -12.79 -4.65 -3.52
C ALA A 208 -13.45 -4.22 -4.84
N ALA A 209 -14.17 -3.10 -4.87
CA ALA A 209 -14.77 -2.58 -6.09
C ALA A 209 -13.72 -2.18 -7.13
N LEU A 210 -12.66 -1.48 -6.72
CA LEU A 210 -11.54 -1.14 -7.59
C LEU A 210 -10.84 -2.38 -8.16
N LEU A 211 -10.70 -3.45 -7.36
CA LEU A 211 -10.16 -4.73 -7.82
C LEU A 211 -11.11 -5.41 -8.82
N GLY A 212 -12.41 -5.48 -8.51
CA GLY A 212 -13.41 -6.14 -9.34
C GLY A 212 -13.62 -5.46 -10.70
N ARG A 213 -13.59 -4.12 -10.71
CA ARG A 213 -13.59 -3.30 -11.92
C ARG A 213 -12.24 -3.26 -12.65
N ASN A 214 -11.20 -3.90 -12.10
CA ASN A 214 -9.82 -3.80 -12.61
C ASN A 214 -9.31 -2.36 -12.76
N ILE A 215 -9.79 -1.43 -11.92
CA ILE A 215 -9.36 -0.03 -11.93
C ILE A 215 -7.98 0.07 -11.29
N ALA A 216 -7.03 0.68 -11.99
CA ALA A 216 -5.67 0.87 -11.49
C ALA A 216 -5.67 1.80 -10.26
N PRO A 217 -5.05 1.41 -9.12
CA PRO A 217 -5.09 2.20 -7.89
C PRO A 217 -4.42 3.59 -8.01
N GLY A 218 -3.56 3.77 -9.01
CA GLY A 218 -2.87 5.03 -9.29
C GLY A 218 -3.56 5.93 -10.32
N ILE A 219 -4.75 5.57 -10.82
CA ILE A 219 -5.32 6.23 -12.01
C ILE A 219 -5.68 7.71 -11.81
N ASN A 220 -6.07 8.10 -10.59
CA ASN A 220 -6.54 9.45 -10.25
C ASN A 220 -5.53 10.25 -9.40
N ARG A 221 -4.24 9.94 -9.52
CA ARG A 221 -3.17 10.61 -8.77
C ARG A 221 -1.90 10.75 -9.60
N HIS A 222 -1.06 11.71 -9.23
CA HIS A 222 0.25 11.92 -9.84
C HIS A 222 1.37 11.23 -9.06
N PHE A 223 2.48 10.99 -9.76
CA PHE A 223 3.73 10.49 -9.19
C PHE A 223 4.84 11.50 -9.40
N VAL A 224 5.75 11.61 -8.44
CA VAL A 224 6.81 12.64 -8.51
C VAL A 224 7.71 12.46 -9.75
N CYS A 225 7.90 11.23 -10.22
CA CYS A 225 8.70 10.98 -11.42
C CYS A 225 8.05 11.42 -12.73
N GLU A 226 6.75 11.74 -12.77
CA GLU A 226 6.10 12.24 -14.00
C GLU A 226 6.66 13.60 -14.45
N GLN A 227 7.32 14.33 -13.55
CA GLN A 227 7.93 15.63 -13.83
C GLN A 227 9.44 15.52 -14.17
N TRP A 228 9.98 14.30 -14.19
CA TRP A 228 11.41 14.10 -14.42
C TRP A 228 11.76 14.19 -15.90
N GLN A 229 12.96 14.67 -16.22
CA GLN A 229 13.39 14.87 -17.61
C GLN A 229 13.51 13.55 -18.39
N GLN A 230 13.69 12.44 -17.67
CA GLN A 230 13.77 11.09 -18.23
C GLN A 230 12.40 10.47 -18.52
N VAL A 231 11.31 11.11 -18.08
CA VAL A 231 9.94 10.61 -18.25
C VAL A 231 9.23 11.48 -19.27
N ASP A 232 8.86 10.85 -20.38
CA ASP A 232 8.11 11.49 -21.45
C ASP A 232 6.60 11.53 -21.12
N GLU A 233 5.97 12.68 -21.32
CA GLU A 233 4.55 12.89 -21.03
C GLU A 233 3.65 12.03 -21.92
N THR A 234 4.07 11.76 -23.17
CA THR A 234 3.29 10.91 -24.08
C THR A 234 3.28 9.45 -23.62
N MET A 235 4.41 8.96 -23.08
CA MET A 235 4.49 7.65 -22.43
C MET A 235 3.54 7.54 -21.23
N VAL A 236 3.52 8.54 -20.35
CA VAL A 236 2.63 8.54 -19.17
C VAL A 236 1.17 8.54 -19.60
N SER A 237 0.81 9.38 -20.57
CA SER A 237 -0.55 9.47 -21.11
C SER A 237 -1.01 8.14 -21.68
N LYS A 238 -0.17 7.51 -22.52
CA LYS A 238 -0.43 6.19 -23.10
C LYS A 238 -0.66 5.12 -22.03
N LEU A 239 0.18 5.05 -21.00
CA LEU A 239 0.02 4.06 -19.93
C LEU A 239 -1.26 4.27 -19.10
N ARG A 240 -1.72 5.52 -18.94
CA ARG A 240 -3.01 5.82 -18.30
C ARG A 240 -4.19 5.44 -19.18
N GLU A 241 -4.09 5.67 -20.49
CA GLU A 241 -5.10 5.22 -21.47
C GLU A 241 -5.21 3.69 -21.49
N GLU A 242 -4.07 2.98 -21.51
CA GLU A 242 -4.04 1.52 -21.39
C GLU A 242 -4.70 1.05 -20.08
N ALA A 243 -4.45 1.76 -18.97
CA ALA A 243 -5.06 1.44 -17.69
C ALA A 243 -6.58 1.64 -17.68
N ARG A 244 -7.08 2.72 -18.29
CA ARG A 244 -8.52 2.97 -18.45
C ARG A 244 -9.18 1.94 -19.37
N ALA A 245 -8.52 1.60 -20.49
CA ALA A 245 -9.02 0.59 -21.42
C ALA A 245 -9.11 -0.82 -20.80
N ALA A 246 -8.32 -1.08 -19.75
CA ALA A 246 -8.35 -2.35 -19.01
C ALA A 246 -9.45 -2.41 -17.93
N GLU A 247 -10.18 -1.31 -17.68
CA GLU A 247 -11.29 -1.28 -16.73
C GLU A 247 -12.45 -2.16 -17.22
N LYS A 248 -13.12 -2.83 -16.28
CA LYS A 248 -14.20 -3.78 -16.55
C LYS A 248 -15.56 -3.19 -16.16
N HIS A 249 -16.21 -2.54 -17.12
CA HIS A 249 -17.50 -1.88 -16.91
C HIS A 249 -18.70 -2.84 -16.93
N ASP A 250 -18.56 -4.02 -17.54
CA ASP A 250 -19.67 -4.98 -17.69
C ASP A 250 -19.77 -6.01 -16.55
N VAL A 251 -18.83 -5.98 -15.60
CA VAL A 251 -18.86 -6.87 -14.44
C VAL A 251 -19.90 -6.35 -13.44
N GLU A 252 -20.93 -7.14 -13.16
CA GLU A 252 -21.85 -6.86 -12.06
C GLU A 252 -21.18 -7.22 -10.74
N LEU A 253 -21.11 -6.26 -9.82
CA LEU A 253 -20.48 -6.43 -8.51
C LEU A 253 -21.53 -6.43 -7.41
N ASP A 254 -21.43 -7.40 -6.51
CA ASP A 254 -22.27 -7.50 -5.31
C ASP A 254 -21.44 -7.22 -4.06
N ILE A 255 -21.21 -5.94 -3.77
CA ILE A 255 -20.36 -5.49 -2.67
C ILE A 255 -21.21 -4.72 -1.66
N ALA A 256 -21.17 -5.13 -0.39
CA ALA A 256 -21.87 -4.47 0.70
C ALA A 256 -20.92 -3.98 1.80
N GLY A 257 -21.22 -2.79 2.34
CA GLY A 257 -20.54 -2.21 3.49
C GLY A 257 -21.54 -1.76 4.55
N TYR A 258 -21.41 -2.29 5.77
CA TYR A 258 -22.29 -1.97 6.88
C TYR A 258 -21.51 -1.37 8.05
N ASP A 259 -22.13 -0.43 8.76
CA ASP A 259 -21.61 0.13 10.00
C ASP A 259 -22.78 0.57 10.90
N ILE A 260 -22.57 0.57 12.21
CA ILE A 260 -23.57 1.06 13.17
C ILE A 260 -23.63 2.59 13.20
N ASP A 261 -22.54 3.29 12.86
CA ASP A 261 -22.47 4.74 12.84
C ASP A 261 -22.89 5.28 11.47
N GLY A 262 -24.08 5.88 11.41
CA GLY A 262 -24.59 6.50 10.18
C GLY A 262 -23.69 7.60 9.61
N ARG A 263 -22.86 8.25 10.45
CA ARG A 263 -21.88 9.24 9.96
C ARG A 263 -20.77 8.56 9.16
N MET A 264 -20.30 7.39 9.61
CA MET A 264 -19.30 6.61 8.90
C MET A 264 -19.81 6.12 7.55
N ILE A 265 -21.10 5.74 7.47
CA ILE A 265 -21.78 5.40 6.20
C ILE A 265 -21.85 6.59 5.24
N ASN A 266 -22.05 7.81 5.73
CA ASN A 266 -22.02 8.99 4.87
C ASN A 266 -20.59 9.27 4.36
N ILE A 267 -19.59 9.12 5.22
CA ILE A 267 -18.16 9.23 4.85
C ILE A 267 -17.79 8.16 3.81
N SER A 268 -18.25 6.91 3.96
CA SER A 268 -17.95 5.84 3.02
C SER A 268 -18.53 6.11 1.64
N LYS A 269 -19.75 6.64 1.55
CA LYS A 269 -20.36 7.06 0.28
C LYS A 269 -19.59 8.19 -0.39
N VAL A 270 -19.13 9.19 0.37
CA VAL A 270 -18.30 10.29 -0.18
C VAL A 270 -16.98 9.75 -0.72
N ASN A 271 -16.31 8.89 0.03
CA ASN A 271 -15.06 8.26 -0.39
C ASN A 271 -15.26 7.36 -1.63
N ALA A 272 -16.31 6.55 -1.67
CA ALA A 272 -16.61 5.70 -2.82
C ALA A 272 -16.96 6.52 -4.06
N LYS A 273 -17.65 7.66 -3.90
CA LYS A 273 -17.89 8.62 -4.99
C LYS A 273 -16.58 9.19 -5.54
N ALA A 274 -15.68 9.61 -4.65
CA ALA A 274 -14.36 10.13 -5.05
C ALA A 274 -13.48 9.04 -5.69
N ALA A 275 -13.69 7.77 -5.35
CA ALA A 275 -13.04 6.62 -5.98
C ALA A 275 -13.68 6.20 -7.32
N GLY A 276 -14.86 6.74 -7.67
CA GLY A 276 -15.58 6.39 -8.90
C GLY A 276 -16.38 5.08 -8.83
N VAL A 277 -16.56 4.50 -7.63
CA VAL A 277 -17.18 3.16 -7.42
C VAL A 277 -18.40 3.19 -6.51
N LEU A 278 -19.03 4.36 -6.33
CA LEU A 278 -20.21 4.49 -5.45
C LEU A 278 -21.36 3.57 -5.88
N HIS A 279 -21.55 3.40 -7.19
CA HIS A 279 -22.64 2.59 -7.73
C HIS A 279 -22.39 1.08 -7.61
N ASP A 280 -21.14 0.68 -7.33
CA ASP A 280 -20.75 -0.73 -7.16
C ASP A 280 -20.96 -1.23 -5.73
N ILE A 281 -21.26 -0.34 -4.78
CA ILE A 281 -21.23 -0.67 -3.35
C ILE A 281 -22.52 -0.27 -2.66
N HIS A 282 -23.17 -1.24 -2.04
CA HIS A 282 -24.31 -1.00 -1.15
C HIS A 282 -23.85 -0.65 0.26
N PHE A 283 -23.87 0.65 0.60
CA PHE A 283 -23.61 1.13 1.95
C PHE A 283 -24.88 1.35 2.75
N LYS A 284 -24.97 0.76 3.95
CA LYS A 284 -26.14 0.88 4.83
C LYS A 284 -25.76 0.90 6.31
N GLN A 285 -26.48 1.71 7.10
CA GLN A 285 -26.37 1.65 8.55
C GLN A 285 -27.04 0.37 9.06
N LEU A 286 -26.27 -0.54 9.64
CA LEU A 286 -26.75 -1.84 10.08
C LEU A 286 -25.80 -2.42 11.14
N ALA A 287 -26.37 -2.94 12.23
CA ALA A 287 -25.58 -3.66 13.22
C ALA A 287 -25.33 -5.11 12.79
N VAL A 288 -24.18 -5.65 13.17
CA VAL A 288 -23.77 -7.04 12.88
C VAL A 288 -24.86 -8.06 13.23
N LYS A 289 -25.46 -7.92 14.42
CA LYS A 289 -26.51 -8.83 14.93
C LYS A 289 -27.78 -8.87 14.07
N ASP A 290 -28.01 -7.83 13.26
CA ASP A 290 -29.23 -7.67 12.45
C ASP A 290 -29.00 -8.08 10.99
N PHE A 291 -27.77 -8.47 10.63
CA PHE A 291 -27.44 -8.92 9.28
C PHE A 291 -28.10 -10.28 8.96
N LYS A 292 -28.71 -10.35 7.78
CA LYS A 292 -29.32 -11.55 7.21
C LYS A 292 -29.10 -11.57 5.71
N THR A 293 -28.89 -12.75 5.15
CA THR A 293 -28.80 -12.96 3.70
C THR A 293 -29.21 -14.39 3.36
N ASP A 294 -29.82 -14.55 2.21
CA ASP A 294 -30.11 -15.82 1.52
C ASP A 294 -29.06 -16.16 0.45
N LYS A 295 -28.11 -15.25 0.19
CA LYS A 295 -27.02 -15.44 -0.77
C LYS A 295 -26.05 -16.49 -0.26
N GLU A 296 -25.43 -17.19 -1.19
CA GLU A 296 -24.44 -18.25 -0.93
C GLU A 296 -23.07 -17.87 -1.48
N ASN A 297 -22.05 -18.68 -1.16
CA ASN A 297 -20.67 -18.57 -1.67
C ASN A 297 -19.94 -17.23 -1.48
N GLY A 298 -20.47 -16.30 -0.68
CA GLY A 298 -19.87 -14.99 -0.47
C GLY A 298 -18.61 -14.97 0.41
N VAL A 299 -18.00 -13.79 0.50
CA VAL A 299 -16.79 -13.53 1.26
C VAL A 299 -16.99 -12.35 2.21
N ILE A 300 -16.75 -12.58 3.50
CA ILE A 300 -16.72 -11.55 4.52
C ILE A 300 -15.27 -11.15 4.76
N VAL A 301 -14.96 -9.86 4.62
CA VAL A 301 -13.66 -9.30 5.03
C VAL A 301 -13.93 -8.16 6.00
N ALA A 302 -13.42 -8.27 7.22
CA ALA A 302 -13.73 -7.32 8.29
C ALA A 302 -12.48 -6.89 9.04
N ASN A 303 -12.46 -5.63 9.45
CA ASN A 303 -11.47 -5.07 10.36
C ASN A 303 -12.16 -4.45 11.58
N PRO A 304 -12.72 -5.28 12.49
CA PRO A 304 -13.44 -4.79 13.66
C PRO A 304 -12.52 -3.98 14.60
N PRO A 305 -13.11 -3.15 15.49
CA PRO A 305 -12.35 -2.43 16.51
C PRO A 305 -11.49 -3.36 17.37
N TYR A 306 -10.31 -2.85 17.78
CA TYR A 306 -9.28 -3.66 18.44
C TYR A 306 -9.30 -3.62 19.99
N GLY A 307 -10.27 -2.93 20.62
CA GLY A 307 -10.39 -2.89 22.09
C GLY A 307 -9.13 -2.37 22.81
N GLN A 308 -8.59 -1.22 22.38
CA GLN A 308 -7.31 -0.69 22.89
C GLN A 308 -7.40 -0.18 24.34
N ARG A 309 -8.59 0.20 24.84
CA ARG A 309 -8.83 0.55 26.25
C ARG A 309 -9.63 -0.55 26.93
N LEU A 310 -9.48 -0.69 28.26
CA LEU A 310 -10.18 -1.73 29.04
C LEU A 310 -11.72 -1.65 28.86
N SER A 311 -12.28 -0.45 28.89
CA SER A 311 -13.72 -0.18 28.66
C SER A 311 -14.22 -0.60 27.28
N ASP A 312 -13.32 -0.68 26.29
CA ASP A 312 -13.65 -1.04 24.91
C ASP A 312 -13.53 -2.55 24.67
N ARG A 313 -12.95 -3.32 25.61
CA ARG A 313 -12.74 -4.77 25.42
C ARG A 313 -14.03 -5.57 25.56
N ASP A 314 -14.82 -5.30 26.60
CA ASP A 314 -16.07 -6.04 26.83
C ASP A 314 -17.07 -5.82 25.68
N SER A 315 -17.19 -4.57 25.19
CA SER A 315 -18.05 -4.25 24.05
C SER A 315 -17.55 -4.89 22.75
N VAL A 316 -16.23 -4.97 22.55
CA VAL A 316 -15.62 -5.66 21.40
C VAL A 316 -15.80 -7.18 21.49
N HIS A 317 -15.75 -7.77 22.68
CA HIS A 317 -16.02 -9.21 22.86
C HIS A 317 -17.48 -9.55 22.58
N VAL A 318 -18.43 -8.71 23.01
CA VAL A 318 -19.84 -8.85 22.62
C VAL A 318 -20.01 -8.76 21.10
N LEU A 319 -19.28 -7.86 20.43
CA LEU A 319 -19.28 -7.80 18.97
C LEU A 319 -18.77 -9.12 18.35
N TYR A 320 -17.66 -9.68 18.85
CA TYR A 320 -17.12 -10.95 18.36
C TYR A 320 -18.10 -12.12 18.55
N GLU A 321 -18.80 -12.16 19.68
CA GLU A 321 -19.87 -13.15 19.91
C GLU A 321 -21.04 -12.98 18.94
N GLN A 322 -21.45 -11.74 18.64
CA GLN A 322 -22.48 -11.46 17.65
C GLN A 322 -22.04 -11.90 16.25
N MET A 323 -20.79 -11.59 15.86
CA MET A 323 -20.20 -12.07 14.61
C MET A 323 -20.22 -13.60 14.54
N GLY A 324 -19.84 -14.28 15.63
CA GLY A 324 -19.87 -15.75 15.72
C GLY A 324 -21.28 -16.34 15.62
N LYS A 325 -22.28 -15.71 16.24
CA LYS A 325 -23.68 -16.14 16.17
C LYS A 325 -24.26 -16.02 14.76
N ILE A 326 -23.93 -14.95 14.04
CA ILE A 326 -24.47 -14.70 12.69
C ILE A 326 -23.67 -15.43 11.60
N TYR A 327 -22.34 -15.43 11.66
CA TYR A 327 -21.51 -15.85 10.52
C TYR A 327 -21.16 -17.34 10.51
N ARG A 328 -21.09 -18.02 11.66
CA ARG A 328 -20.81 -19.47 11.69
C ARG A 328 -21.86 -20.30 10.93
N PRO A 329 -23.17 -20.02 11.05
CA PRO A 329 -24.19 -20.72 10.26
C PRO A 329 -24.07 -20.54 8.74
N MET A 330 -23.41 -19.48 8.27
CA MET A 330 -23.22 -19.17 6.84
C MET A 330 -22.12 -20.06 6.23
N THR A 331 -22.30 -21.38 6.23
CA THR A 331 -21.23 -22.36 5.94
C THR A 331 -20.63 -22.29 4.53
N THR A 332 -21.35 -21.73 3.55
CA THR A 332 -20.86 -21.50 2.19
C THR A 332 -19.97 -20.25 2.08
N TRP A 333 -20.07 -19.34 3.05
CA TRP A 333 -19.32 -18.09 3.05
C TRP A 333 -17.94 -18.27 3.67
N SER A 334 -16.93 -17.66 3.06
CA SER A 334 -15.60 -17.52 3.67
C SER A 334 -15.53 -16.25 4.52
N LYS A 335 -14.81 -16.28 5.65
CA LYS A 335 -14.66 -15.13 6.55
C LYS A 335 -13.21 -14.85 6.87
N TYR A 336 -12.84 -13.58 6.77
CA TYR A 336 -11.50 -13.08 6.95
C TYR A 336 -11.55 -11.89 7.91
N ILE A 337 -11.18 -12.12 9.17
CA ILE A 337 -11.34 -11.14 10.24
C ILE A 337 -9.96 -10.72 10.73
N LEU A 338 -9.64 -9.43 10.60
CA LEU A 338 -8.39 -8.86 11.08
C LEU A 338 -8.57 -8.24 12.48
N THR A 339 -7.83 -8.72 13.47
CA THR A 339 -7.80 -8.09 14.80
C THR A 339 -6.45 -8.29 15.49
N SER A 340 -6.13 -7.44 16.47
CA SER A 340 -5.00 -7.65 17.38
C SER A 340 -5.36 -8.49 18.61
N ASP A 341 -6.63 -8.83 18.83
CA ASP A 341 -7.06 -9.66 19.96
C ASP A 341 -6.84 -11.14 19.66
N LEU A 342 -5.89 -11.75 20.37
CA LEU A 342 -5.56 -13.17 20.24
C LEU A 342 -6.65 -14.09 20.82
N ASN A 343 -7.58 -13.56 21.60
CA ASN A 343 -8.74 -14.30 22.12
C ASN A 343 -9.93 -14.29 21.15
N PHE A 344 -9.79 -13.74 19.94
CA PHE A 344 -10.89 -13.65 18.97
C PHE A 344 -11.63 -14.98 18.78
N GLU A 345 -10.92 -16.09 18.56
CA GLU A 345 -11.49 -17.43 18.34
C GLU A 345 -12.37 -17.90 19.51
N LYS A 346 -12.04 -17.51 20.75
CA LYS A 346 -12.82 -17.83 21.95
C LYS A 346 -14.21 -17.18 21.91
N TYR A 347 -14.26 -15.88 21.61
CA TYR A 347 -15.52 -15.12 21.58
C TYR A 347 -16.29 -15.35 20.28
N TYR A 348 -15.60 -15.50 19.15
CA TYR A 348 -16.20 -15.91 17.88
C TYR A 348 -16.79 -17.33 17.96
N GLY A 349 -16.24 -18.18 18.81
CA GLY A 349 -16.76 -19.51 19.10
C GLY A 349 -16.39 -20.58 18.07
N GLU A 350 -15.36 -20.35 17.25
CA GLU A 350 -14.85 -21.30 16.26
C GLU A 350 -13.34 -21.06 16.09
N GLN A 351 -12.58 -22.15 15.89
CA GLN A 351 -11.17 -22.04 15.55
C GLN A 351 -11.00 -21.72 14.06
N ALA A 352 -10.11 -20.79 13.75
CA ALA A 352 -9.82 -20.43 12.37
C ALA A 352 -9.15 -21.58 11.63
N THR A 353 -9.55 -21.80 10.38
CA THR A 353 -8.89 -22.73 9.46
C THR A 353 -7.42 -22.37 9.28
N LYS A 354 -7.13 -21.07 9.24
CA LYS A 354 -5.76 -20.55 9.12
C LYS A 354 -5.64 -19.20 9.82
N ARG A 355 -4.46 -18.94 10.37
CA ARG A 355 -4.06 -17.64 10.91
C ARG A 355 -2.85 -17.11 10.17
N ARG A 356 -2.88 -15.82 9.83
CA ARG A 356 -1.74 -15.12 9.23
C ARG A 356 -1.41 -13.89 10.05
N LYS A 357 -0.17 -13.81 10.53
CA LYS A 357 0.34 -12.61 11.21
C LYS A 357 0.56 -11.50 10.19
N LEU A 358 -0.01 -10.33 10.45
CA LEU A 358 0.11 -9.11 9.65
C LEU A 358 0.49 -7.92 10.55
N TYR A 359 0.75 -6.77 9.93
CA TYR A 359 1.09 -5.54 10.65
C TYR A 359 0.33 -4.35 10.07
N ASN A 360 -0.59 -3.79 10.85
CA ASN A 360 -1.24 -2.53 10.53
C ASN A 360 -0.42 -1.37 11.13
N GLY A 361 0.56 -0.88 10.36
CA GLY A 361 1.56 0.04 10.89
C GLY A 361 2.51 -0.68 11.86
N SER A 362 2.65 -0.17 13.09
CA SER A 362 3.41 -0.83 14.16
C SER A 362 2.59 -1.86 14.94
N LEU A 363 1.25 -1.85 14.80
CA LEU A 363 0.38 -2.78 15.49
C LEU A 363 0.43 -4.14 14.83
N ARG A 364 0.86 -5.15 15.58
CA ARG A 364 0.72 -6.55 15.17
C ARG A 364 -0.76 -6.93 15.18
N THR A 365 -1.22 -7.51 14.08
CA THR A 365 -2.55 -8.08 13.94
C THR A 365 -2.47 -9.50 13.40
N ASP A 366 -3.53 -10.27 13.61
CA ASP A 366 -3.69 -11.60 13.05
C ASP A 366 -4.94 -11.61 12.17
N LEU A 367 -4.82 -12.13 10.95
CA LEU A 367 -5.93 -12.41 10.05
C LEU A 367 -6.42 -13.83 10.29
N PHE A 368 -7.59 -13.95 10.89
CA PHE A 368 -8.29 -15.20 11.13
C PHE A 368 -9.11 -15.57 9.89
N GLN A 369 -8.87 -16.76 9.34
CA GLN A 369 -9.46 -17.22 8.08
C GLN A 369 -10.34 -18.45 8.36
N TYR A 370 -11.61 -18.35 7.97
CA TYR A 370 -12.59 -19.42 8.06
C TYR A 370 -13.08 -19.71 6.64
N TRP A 371 -12.62 -20.80 6.05
CA TRP A 371 -12.92 -21.08 4.64
C TRP A 371 -14.29 -21.72 4.49
N GLY A 372 -15.12 -21.11 3.65
CA GLY A 372 -16.45 -21.62 3.34
C GLY A 372 -16.40 -22.89 2.50
N LYS A 373 -17.43 -23.73 2.62
CA LYS A 373 -17.64 -24.89 1.75
C LYS A 373 -18.46 -24.44 0.54
N LYS A 374 -17.80 -24.00 -0.54
CA LYS A 374 -18.49 -23.52 -1.75
C LYS A 374 -19.46 -24.60 -2.27
N LYS A 375 -20.70 -24.20 -2.52
CA LYS A 375 -21.67 -25.00 -3.27
C LYS A 375 -21.39 -24.79 -4.76
N ARG A 376 -21.17 -25.89 -5.48
CA ARG A 376 -20.89 -25.90 -6.93
C ARG A 376 -22.15 -26.13 -7.72
#